data_AF-A0AAU4ZB44-F1
#
_entry.id   AF-A0AAU4ZB44-F1
#
_cell.length_a   1.000
_cell.length_b   1.000
_cell.length_c   1.000
_cell.angle_alpha   90.00
_cell.angle_beta   90.00
_cell.angle_gamma   90.00
#
_symmetry.space_group_name_H-M   'P 1'
#
loop_
_entity.id
_entity.type
_entity.pdbx_description
1 polymer ?
#
loop_
_entity_poly.entity_id
_entity_poly.type
_entity_poly.pdbx_seq_one_letter_code
_entity_poly.pdbx_strand_id
1 'polypeptide(L)'
;MGVMKRFEQRLEGLVNGTFAKVFKSEVQPVEIAGALQRECDNNATIWNRERTVVPNDFIVELSTPDYERLSPYSGQLGDELSGLVRDYAKQQRYTFMGPIKVHLEKADDLDTGLYRVRSRTLASSSSQQDPQGRQGLQGQPSHPGPGRSAQPTGGYGYPPSSAPPMPAAPPPGTGRPGAPSTDRHPPAGPSPLPNAQVRRWIEINGTRHQISRPTLVLGRSTDADVRIDDPGVSRRHCEIRTGTPSTIQDLGSTNGIVVDGQHTTRATLRDGSRIVVGSTTIVYRQAEG
;
A
#
# COMPACT_ATOMS: atom_id res chain seq x y z
N MET A 1 -13.35 28.34 13.10
CA MET A 1 -14.02 27.08 13.48
C MET A 1 -13.54 25.99 12.54
N GLY A 2 -12.93 24.91 13.06
CA GLY A 2 -12.30 23.87 12.23
C GLY A 2 -13.30 23.00 11.47
N VAL A 3 -12.89 22.49 10.30
CA VAL A 3 -13.71 21.63 9.42
C VAL A 3 -14.19 20.35 10.10
N MET A 4 -13.36 19.74 10.97
CA MET A 4 -13.71 18.53 11.72
C MET A 4 -14.88 18.75 12.68
N LYS A 5 -14.85 19.87 13.42
CA LYS A 5 -15.91 20.20 14.39
C LYS A 5 -17.28 20.41 13.74
N ARG A 6 -17.31 20.86 12.48
CA ARG A 6 -18.57 21.03 11.72
C ARG A 6 -19.12 19.70 11.23
N PHE A 7 -18.24 18.78 10.84
CA PHE A 7 -18.63 17.43 10.46
C PHE A 7 -19.17 16.64 11.65
N GLU A 8 -18.48 16.71 12.81
CA GLU A 8 -18.97 16.10 14.05
C GLU A 8 -20.39 16.57 14.39
N GLN A 9 -20.66 17.88 14.35
CA GLN A 9 -22.00 18.41 14.62
C GLN A 9 -23.08 17.96 13.62
N ARG A 10 -22.73 17.79 12.34
CA ARG A 10 -23.69 17.32 11.32
C ARG A 10 -23.94 15.83 11.43
N LEU A 11 -22.90 15.07 11.71
CA LEU A 11 -22.97 13.64 11.94
C LEU A 11 -23.81 13.33 13.20
N GLU A 12 -23.60 14.06 14.29
CA GLU A 12 -24.41 13.95 15.52
C GLU A 12 -25.91 14.19 15.25
N GLY A 13 -26.25 15.06 14.31
CA GLY A 13 -27.64 15.33 13.92
C GLY A 13 -28.25 14.30 12.96
N LEU A 14 -27.42 13.55 12.22
CA LEU A 14 -27.87 12.54 11.25
C LEU A 14 -28.12 11.17 11.89
N VAL A 15 -27.45 10.88 12.99
CA VAL A 15 -27.55 9.56 13.62
C VAL A 15 -28.14 9.70 15.02
N ASN A 16 -29.41 9.32 15.15
CA ASN A 16 -30.23 9.43 16.37
C ASN A 16 -29.74 8.57 17.57
N GLY A 17 -28.46 8.18 17.63
CA GLY A 17 -27.93 7.28 18.65
C GLY A 17 -26.43 7.49 18.87
N THR A 18 -26.09 8.05 20.02
CA THR A 18 -24.89 7.78 20.83
C THR A 18 -23.71 7.06 20.15
N PHE A 19 -22.92 7.76 19.32
CA PHE A 19 -21.62 7.28 18.81
C PHE A 19 -20.53 7.25 19.90
N ALA A 20 -20.62 8.16 20.87
CA ALA A 20 -19.50 8.46 21.76
C ALA A 20 -19.36 7.53 22.97
N LYS A 21 -20.23 6.51 23.14
CA LYS A 21 -20.31 5.81 24.44
C LYS A 21 -20.10 4.32 24.43
N VAL A 22 -19.96 3.67 23.28
CA VAL A 22 -19.65 2.25 23.26
C VAL A 22 -18.70 1.93 22.12
N PHE A 23 -17.63 1.19 22.48
CA PHE A 23 -16.69 0.44 21.65
C PHE A 23 -15.37 1.13 21.21
N LYS A 24 -14.29 0.68 21.88
CA LYS A 24 -12.87 0.92 21.56
C LYS A 24 -12.36 0.12 20.35
N SER A 25 -13.24 -0.64 19.69
CA SER A 25 -12.87 -1.66 18.69
C SER A 25 -13.56 -1.46 17.35
N GLU A 26 -14.24 -0.33 17.14
CA GLU A 26 -15.05 -0.06 15.95
C GLU A 26 -14.55 1.19 15.23
N VAL A 27 -14.70 1.22 13.89
CA VAL A 27 -14.25 2.37 13.09
C VAL A 27 -15.16 3.57 13.35
N GLN A 28 -14.57 4.69 13.79
CA GLN A 28 -15.32 5.92 13.97
C GLN A 28 -15.33 6.76 12.67
N PRO A 29 -16.46 7.39 12.30
CA PRO A 29 -16.52 8.25 11.11
C PRO A 29 -15.52 9.41 11.12
N VAL A 30 -15.17 9.93 12.29
CA VAL A 30 -14.16 10.99 12.45
C VAL A 30 -12.75 10.50 12.08
N GLU A 31 -12.46 9.21 12.30
CA GLU A 31 -11.19 8.61 11.89
C GLU A 31 -11.10 8.50 10.38
N ILE A 32 -12.21 8.07 9.73
CA ILE A 32 -12.32 8.04 8.27
C ILE A 32 -12.13 9.45 7.68
N ALA A 33 -12.77 10.46 8.25
CA ALA A 33 -12.62 11.85 7.82
C ALA A 33 -11.16 12.34 7.91
N GLY A 34 -10.49 12.05 9.01
CA GLY A 34 -9.07 12.39 9.19
C GLY A 34 -8.16 11.63 8.22
N ALA A 35 -8.46 10.37 7.94
CA ALA A 35 -7.72 9.57 6.98
C ALA A 35 -7.89 10.08 5.54
N LEU A 36 -9.10 10.50 5.14
CA LEU A 36 -9.35 11.09 3.82
C LEU A 36 -8.59 12.41 3.63
N GLN A 37 -8.51 13.26 4.66
CA GLN A 37 -7.71 14.48 4.61
C GLN A 37 -6.22 14.17 4.40
N ARG A 38 -5.67 13.24 5.19
CA ARG A 38 -4.28 12.77 5.02
C ARG A 38 -4.04 12.17 3.65
N GLU A 39 -5.00 11.42 3.12
CA GLU A 39 -4.92 10.81 1.79
C GLU A 39 -4.86 11.87 0.67
N CYS A 40 -5.62 12.96 0.81
CA CYS A 40 -5.50 14.13 -0.08
C CYS A 40 -4.11 14.74 -0.04
N ASP A 41 -3.57 14.99 1.17
CA ASP A 41 -2.26 15.60 1.34
C ASP A 41 -1.14 14.71 0.77
N ASN A 42 -1.22 13.41 1.01
CA ASN A 42 -0.23 12.42 0.57
C ASN A 42 -0.20 12.19 -0.95
N ASN A 43 -1.36 12.30 -1.62
CA ASN A 43 -1.48 12.13 -3.07
C ASN A 43 -1.61 13.47 -3.83
N ALA A 44 -1.43 14.59 -3.14
CA ALA A 44 -1.41 15.91 -3.73
C ALA A 44 -0.26 16.02 -4.74
N THR A 45 -0.60 16.14 -6.01
CA THR A 45 0.35 16.22 -7.11
C THR A 45 0.35 17.61 -7.71
N ILE A 46 1.51 18.25 -7.81
CA ILE A 46 1.63 19.56 -8.44
C ILE A 46 1.47 19.38 -9.96
N TRP A 47 0.37 19.88 -10.52
CA TRP A 47 0.11 19.78 -11.96
C TRP A 47 0.71 20.94 -12.74
N ASN A 48 0.64 22.15 -12.17
CA ASN A 48 1.32 23.33 -12.70
C ASN A 48 1.72 24.27 -11.55
N ARG A 49 2.39 25.40 -11.88
CA ARG A 49 2.87 26.37 -10.88
C ARG A 49 1.79 26.97 -9.98
N GLU A 50 0.51 26.84 -10.35
CA GLU A 50 -0.62 27.46 -9.65
C GLU A 50 -1.64 26.44 -9.11
N ARG A 51 -1.53 25.16 -9.46
CA ARG A 51 -2.54 24.15 -9.15
C ARG A 51 -1.91 22.84 -8.70
N THR A 52 -2.24 22.48 -7.47
CA THR A 52 -2.04 21.15 -6.92
C THR A 52 -3.33 20.35 -7.08
N VAL A 53 -3.22 19.20 -7.74
CA VAL A 53 -4.32 18.30 -8.01
C VAL A 53 -4.35 17.19 -6.98
N VAL A 54 -5.54 16.85 -6.52
CA VAL A 54 -5.78 15.74 -5.57
C VAL A 54 -6.75 14.72 -6.15
N PRO A 55 -6.74 13.47 -5.66
CA PRO A 55 -7.73 12.45 -6.01
C PRO A 55 -9.16 12.93 -5.75
N ASN A 56 -10.08 12.46 -6.58
CA ASN A 56 -11.51 12.82 -6.50
C ASN A 56 -12.42 11.59 -6.35
N ASP A 57 -11.88 10.38 -6.35
CA ASP A 57 -12.63 9.15 -6.10
C ASP A 57 -11.97 8.42 -4.93
N PHE A 58 -12.70 8.28 -3.83
CA PHE A 58 -12.23 7.66 -2.59
C PHE A 58 -13.10 6.46 -2.24
N ILE A 59 -12.44 5.34 -1.97
CA ILE A 59 -13.07 4.10 -1.52
C ILE A 59 -12.58 3.84 -0.11
N VAL A 60 -13.51 3.83 0.84
CA VAL A 60 -13.26 3.48 2.24
C VAL A 60 -13.68 2.03 2.42
N GLU A 61 -12.70 1.15 2.40
CA GLU A 61 -12.88 -0.27 2.65
C GLU A 61 -12.96 -0.51 4.16
N LEU A 62 -13.99 -1.22 4.59
CA LEU A 62 -14.32 -1.48 6.00
C LEU A 62 -14.45 -2.98 6.24
N SER A 63 -14.16 -3.43 7.46
CA SER A 63 -14.47 -4.79 7.90
C SER A 63 -15.96 -5.10 7.70
N THR A 64 -16.31 -6.37 7.49
CA THR A 64 -17.71 -6.82 7.37
C THR A 64 -18.61 -6.31 8.51
N PRO A 65 -18.27 -6.46 9.80
CA PRO A 65 -19.12 -5.96 10.89
C PRO A 65 -19.23 -4.43 10.94
N ASP A 66 -18.17 -3.69 10.61
CA ASP A 66 -18.26 -2.23 10.55
C ASP A 66 -19.08 -1.77 9.35
N TYR A 67 -18.91 -2.40 8.19
CA TYR A 67 -19.67 -2.09 6.99
C TYR A 67 -21.16 -2.37 7.21
N GLU A 68 -21.55 -3.50 7.78
CA GLU A 68 -22.96 -3.80 8.07
C GLU A 68 -23.57 -2.77 9.00
N ARG A 69 -22.85 -2.35 10.04
CA ARG A 69 -23.27 -1.29 10.97
C ARG A 69 -23.43 0.04 10.26
N LEU A 70 -22.50 0.41 9.38
CA LEU A 70 -22.44 1.69 8.65
C LEU A 70 -23.33 1.72 7.40
N SER A 71 -23.73 0.54 6.89
CA SER A 71 -24.50 0.38 5.65
C SER A 71 -25.78 1.20 5.60
N PRO A 72 -26.59 1.33 6.68
CA PRO A 72 -27.87 2.05 6.60
C PRO A 72 -27.69 3.55 6.35
N TYR A 73 -26.52 4.10 6.65
CA TYR A 73 -26.19 5.52 6.51
C TYR A 73 -25.00 5.76 5.57
N SER A 74 -24.54 4.73 4.86
CA SER A 74 -23.40 4.80 3.94
C SER A 74 -23.55 5.90 2.87
N GLY A 75 -24.75 6.11 2.34
CA GLY A 75 -25.03 7.19 1.38
C GLY A 75 -24.84 8.59 1.99
N GLN A 76 -25.54 8.88 3.09
CA GLN A 76 -25.45 10.18 3.76
C GLN A 76 -24.05 10.44 4.33
N LEU A 77 -23.41 9.41 4.89
CA LEU A 77 -22.05 9.50 5.39
C LEU A 77 -21.05 9.77 4.26
N GLY A 78 -21.19 9.09 3.12
CA GLY A 78 -20.38 9.35 1.93
C GLY A 78 -20.53 10.78 1.43
N ASP A 79 -21.75 11.32 1.41
CA ASP A 79 -22.03 12.71 1.02
C ASP A 79 -21.39 13.72 1.98
N GLU A 80 -21.50 13.51 3.30
CA GLU A 80 -20.90 14.37 4.32
C GLU A 80 -19.36 14.30 4.28
N LEU A 81 -18.77 13.12 4.12
CA LEU A 81 -17.33 12.93 3.96
C LEU A 81 -16.83 13.63 2.68
N SER A 82 -17.57 13.48 1.57
CA SER A 82 -17.28 14.18 0.31
C SER A 82 -17.32 15.71 0.50
N GLY A 83 -18.31 16.20 1.24
CA GLY A 83 -18.43 17.61 1.61
C GLY A 83 -17.25 18.11 2.43
N LEU A 84 -16.85 17.35 3.46
CA LEU A 84 -15.70 17.67 4.31
C LEU A 84 -14.40 17.73 3.51
N VAL A 85 -14.13 16.72 2.68
CA VAL A 85 -12.90 16.66 1.88
C VAL A 85 -12.87 17.79 0.86
N ARG A 86 -14.02 18.15 0.27
CA ARG A 86 -14.14 19.31 -0.61
C ARG A 86 -13.81 20.62 0.10
N ASP A 87 -14.33 20.83 1.29
CA ASP A 87 -14.06 22.05 2.07
C ASP A 87 -12.61 22.09 2.55
N TYR A 88 -12.02 20.96 2.91
CA TYR A 88 -10.60 20.84 3.25
C TYR A 88 -9.70 21.20 2.06
N ALA A 89 -9.95 20.62 0.89
CA ALA A 89 -9.21 20.92 -0.32
C ALA A 89 -9.30 22.41 -0.70
N LYS A 90 -10.46 23.06 -0.54
CA LYS A 90 -10.58 24.52 -0.73
C LYS A 90 -9.67 25.31 0.21
N GLN A 91 -9.56 24.90 1.48
CA GLN A 91 -8.68 25.55 2.45
C GLN A 91 -7.20 25.38 2.08
N GLN A 92 -6.82 24.20 1.60
CA GLN A 92 -5.45 23.90 1.16
C GLN A 92 -5.13 24.36 -0.28
N ARG A 93 -6.07 25.02 -0.95
CA ARG A 93 -5.99 25.41 -2.38
C ARG A 93 -5.75 24.25 -3.34
N TYR A 94 -6.24 23.07 -3.01
CA TYR A 94 -6.23 21.91 -3.90
C TYR A 94 -7.38 21.97 -4.90
N THR A 95 -7.15 21.37 -6.08
CA THR A 95 -8.12 21.28 -7.16
C THR A 95 -8.42 19.82 -7.48
N PHE A 96 -9.69 19.47 -7.56
CA PHE A 96 -10.13 18.16 -8.05
C PHE A 96 -10.30 18.18 -9.58
N MET A 97 -10.02 17.06 -10.26
CA MET A 97 -10.23 16.91 -11.72
C MET A 97 -11.66 16.45 -12.09
N GLY A 98 -12.61 16.59 -11.17
CA GLY A 98 -13.97 16.10 -11.31
C GLY A 98 -14.79 16.27 -10.03
N PRO A 99 -16.04 15.77 -10.00
CA PRO A 99 -16.79 15.68 -8.76
C PRO A 99 -16.05 14.75 -7.79
N ILE A 100 -16.03 15.14 -6.52
CA ILE A 100 -15.53 14.27 -5.47
C ILE A 100 -16.60 13.24 -5.11
N LYS A 101 -16.18 11.99 -5.00
CA LYS A 101 -17.02 10.89 -4.53
C LYS A 101 -16.29 10.12 -3.44
N VAL A 102 -17.01 9.83 -2.36
CA VAL A 102 -16.54 8.97 -1.28
C VAL A 102 -17.57 7.86 -1.13
N HIS A 103 -17.12 6.62 -1.30
CA HIS A 103 -17.95 5.43 -1.16
C HIS A 103 -17.37 4.51 -0.10
N LEU A 104 -18.25 3.84 0.63
CA LEU A 104 -17.88 2.81 1.58
C LEU A 104 -18.03 1.46 0.89
N GLU A 105 -17.03 0.60 1.03
CA GLU A 105 -17.03 -0.76 0.48
C GLU A 105 -16.67 -1.75 1.59
N LYS A 106 -17.16 -2.98 1.47
CA LYS A 106 -16.80 -4.05 2.40
C LYS A 106 -15.50 -4.72 1.94
N ALA A 107 -14.66 -5.07 2.90
CA ALA A 107 -13.45 -5.83 2.71
C ALA A 107 -13.43 -6.99 3.70
N ASP A 108 -13.53 -8.21 3.17
CA ASP A 108 -13.55 -9.44 3.97
C ASP A 108 -12.15 -9.80 4.51
N ASP A 109 -11.10 -9.12 4.05
CA ASP A 109 -9.72 -9.24 4.55
C ASP A 109 -9.40 -8.34 5.76
N LEU A 110 -10.35 -7.48 6.19
CA LEU A 110 -10.15 -6.54 7.30
C LEU A 110 -10.84 -7.00 8.59
N ASP A 111 -10.12 -6.96 9.71
CA ASP A 111 -10.69 -7.16 11.05
C ASP A 111 -11.52 -5.95 11.54
N THR A 112 -12.42 -6.19 12.48
CA THR A 112 -13.26 -5.15 13.11
C THR A 112 -12.43 -3.99 13.69
N GLY A 113 -12.87 -2.77 13.45
CA GLY A 113 -12.18 -1.55 13.87
C GLY A 113 -11.10 -1.10 12.89
N LEU A 114 -10.93 -1.79 11.77
CA LEU A 114 -9.98 -1.43 10.72
C LEU A 114 -10.69 -0.92 9.49
N TYR A 115 -10.00 -0.02 8.82
CA TYR A 115 -10.41 0.53 7.55
C TYR A 115 -9.19 0.80 6.68
N ARG A 116 -9.39 0.76 5.38
CA ARG A 116 -8.40 1.09 4.36
C ARG A 116 -8.99 2.13 3.44
N VAL A 117 -8.27 3.22 3.20
CA VAL A 117 -8.68 4.26 2.26
C VAL A 117 -7.89 4.09 0.98
N ARG A 118 -8.59 4.02 -0.15
CA ARG A 118 -7.99 4.01 -1.48
C ARG A 118 -8.44 5.25 -2.22
N SER A 119 -7.52 5.88 -2.92
CA SER A 119 -7.79 7.07 -3.70
C SER A 119 -7.47 6.86 -5.18
N ARG A 120 -8.28 7.46 -6.05
CA ARG A 120 -8.09 7.45 -7.50
C ARG A 120 -8.36 8.85 -8.07
N THR A 121 -7.52 9.25 -9.01
CA THR A 121 -7.72 10.44 -9.83
C THR A 121 -8.51 10.04 -11.08
N LEU A 122 -9.82 10.26 -11.05
CA LEU A 122 -10.68 10.09 -12.21
C LEU A 122 -10.83 11.45 -12.90
N ALA A 123 -10.08 11.63 -13.99
CA ALA A 123 -10.28 12.78 -14.86
C ALA A 123 -11.71 12.73 -15.41
N SER A 124 -12.54 13.71 -15.05
CA SER A 124 -13.81 13.90 -15.73
C SER A 124 -13.49 14.45 -17.12
N SER A 125 -13.40 13.58 -18.11
CA SER A 125 -13.44 13.99 -19.50
C SER A 125 -14.81 14.61 -19.75
N SER A 126 -14.86 15.94 -19.72
CA SER A 126 -16.00 16.72 -20.19
C SER A 126 -16.15 16.51 -21.70
N SER A 127 -16.89 15.49 -22.08
CA SER A 127 -17.53 15.36 -23.38
C SER A 127 -18.65 14.31 -23.31
N GLN A 128 -19.60 14.49 -22.39
CA GLN A 128 -20.94 13.95 -22.64
C GLN A 128 -21.69 15.03 -23.41
N GLN A 129 -21.37 15.09 -24.70
CA GLN A 129 -22.12 15.80 -25.72
C GLN A 129 -23.54 15.25 -25.69
N ASP A 130 -24.50 16.12 -25.43
CA ASP A 130 -25.93 15.90 -25.67
C ASP A 130 -26.14 15.48 -27.13
N PRO A 131 -26.91 14.41 -27.42
CA PRO A 131 -27.52 14.31 -28.73
C PRO A 131 -28.99 13.88 -28.58
N GLN A 132 -29.85 14.79 -28.09
CA GLN A 132 -31.24 14.77 -28.54
C GLN A 132 -31.41 15.71 -29.74
N GLY A 133 -31.18 15.18 -30.93
CA GLY A 133 -31.54 15.85 -32.17
C GLY A 133 -31.00 15.18 -33.44
N ARG A 134 -31.94 14.68 -34.26
CA ARG A 134 -31.83 14.18 -35.65
C ARG A 134 -31.54 12.68 -35.80
N GLN A 135 -32.55 11.84 -36.04
CA GLN A 135 -33.27 11.61 -37.31
C GLN A 135 -32.45 10.76 -38.29
N GLY A 136 -32.86 9.48 -38.38
CA GLY A 136 -32.89 8.61 -39.57
C GLY A 136 -31.59 8.37 -40.33
N LEU A 137 -31.14 7.11 -40.39
CA LEU A 137 -31.02 6.37 -41.66
C LEU A 137 -30.57 4.92 -41.40
N GLN A 138 -31.18 4.05 -42.19
CA GLN A 138 -31.04 2.60 -42.26
C GLN A 138 -29.63 2.16 -42.67
N GLY A 139 -29.21 0.99 -42.18
CA GLY A 139 -28.01 0.31 -42.66
C GLY A 139 -27.80 -1.04 -42.00
N GLN A 140 -28.33 -2.10 -42.63
CA GLN A 140 -28.05 -3.52 -42.37
C GLN A 140 -26.53 -3.81 -42.40
N PRO A 141 -26.05 -4.85 -41.68
CA PRO A 141 -25.90 -6.15 -42.37
C PRO A 141 -26.12 -7.38 -41.48
N SER A 142 -26.75 -8.41 -42.05
CA SER A 142 -26.76 -9.76 -41.48
C SER A 142 -26.72 -10.77 -42.62
N HIS A 143 -25.57 -11.42 -42.83
CA HIS A 143 -25.48 -12.63 -43.62
C HIS A 143 -24.78 -13.72 -42.79
N PRO A 144 -25.44 -14.87 -42.56
CA PRO A 144 -24.86 -16.05 -41.94
C PRO A 144 -24.17 -16.92 -43.00
N GLY A 145 -22.94 -17.38 -42.71
CA GLY A 145 -22.24 -18.38 -43.52
C GLY A 145 -22.49 -19.79 -42.98
N PRO A 146 -22.86 -20.78 -43.82
CA PRO A 146 -23.11 -22.14 -43.38
C PRO A 146 -21.82 -22.98 -43.31
N GLY A 147 -21.85 -23.97 -42.42
CA GLY A 147 -20.73 -24.87 -42.16
C GLY A 147 -20.40 -25.86 -43.27
N ARG A 148 -19.20 -26.44 -43.16
CA ARG A 148 -18.87 -27.75 -43.71
C ARG A 148 -17.91 -28.47 -42.77
N SER A 149 -18.33 -29.68 -42.43
CA SER A 149 -17.63 -30.77 -41.78
C SER A 149 -16.51 -31.33 -42.66
N ALA A 150 -15.40 -31.77 -42.03
CA ALA A 150 -14.68 -33.02 -42.34
C ALA A 150 -13.39 -33.14 -41.49
N GLN A 151 -13.36 -34.13 -40.59
CA GLN A 151 -12.15 -34.84 -40.12
C GLN A 151 -11.78 -35.94 -41.15
N PRO A 152 -10.73 -36.79 -40.96
CA PRO A 152 -9.43 -36.66 -40.27
C PRO A 152 -8.25 -37.16 -41.16
N THR A 153 -6.97 -36.99 -40.76
CA THR A 153 -5.89 -38.03 -40.74
C THR A 153 -4.47 -37.45 -40.65
N GLY A 154 -3.62 -38.14 -39.88
CA GLY A 154 -2.15 -38.00 -39.81
C GLY A 154 -1.68 -36.95 -38.82
N GLY A 155 -0.86 -37.21 -37.80
CA GLY A 155 0.13 -38.26 -37.64
C GLY A 155 1.45 -37.59 -37.21
N TYR A 156 1.99 -38.04 -36.08
CA TYR A 156 3.33 -37.78 -35.51
C TYR A 156 3.56 -36.52 -34.64
N GLY A 157 3.85 -36.77 -33.35
CA GLY A 157 5.07 -36.28 -32.70
C GLY A 157 4.97 -35.12 -31.70
N TYR A 158 4.83 -35.45 -30.41
CA TYR A 158 5.26 -34.62 -29.26
C TYR A 158 6.66 -35.11 -28.81
N PRO A 159 7.39 -34.47 -27.86
CA PRO A 159 7.99 -33.12 -27.84
C PRO A 159 9.49 -33.21 -27.38
N PRO A 160 10.00 -32.42 -26.41
CA PRO A 160 10.68 -31.13 -26.53
C PRO A 160 12.21 -31.25 -26.31
N SER A 161 13.03 -30.40 -26.95
CA SER A 161 14.46 -30.33 -26.66
C SER A 161 14.79 -29.20 -25.68
N SER A 162 15.29 -29.65 -24.53
CA SER A 162 15.78 -28.90 -23.38
C SER A 162 17.15 -28.24 -23.62
N ALA A 163 17.42 -27.28 -22.73
CA ALA A 163 18.54 -26.35 -22.63
C ALA A 163 19.97 -26.97 -22.60
N PRO A 164 21.03 -26.16 -22.89
CA PRO A 164 22.40 -26.63 -23.07
C PRO A 164 23.17 -26.92 -21.76
N PRO A 165 24.29 -27.69 -21.82
CA PRO A 165 24.93 -28.30 -20.64
C PRO A 165 25.94 -27.39 -19.91
N MET A 166 26.11 -27.65 -18.60
CA MET A 166 27.12 -27.09 -17.70
C MET A 166 28.47 -27.84 -17.79
N PRO A 167 29.62 -27.22 -17.42
CA PRO A 167 30.91 -27.90 -17.33
C PRO A 167 31.15 -28.60 -15.98
N ALA A 168 31.98 -29.64 -16.04
CA ALA A 168 32.18 -30.70 -15.05
C ALA A 168 32.94 -30.32 -13.77
N ALA A 169 32.56 -30.99 -12.66
CA ALA A 169 33.30 -31.06 -11.40
C ALA A 169 34.27 -32.27 -11.40
N PRO A 170 35.40 -32.22 -10.65
CA PRO A 170 36.36 -33.32 -10.54
C PRO A 170 35.98 -34.36 -9.45
N PRO A 171 36.59 -35.57 -9.46
CA PRO A 171 36.02 -36.78 -8.86
C PRO A 171 36.43 -37.02 -7.38
N PRO A 172 35.77 -37.97 -6.68
CA PRO A 172 36.08 -38.34 -5.30
C PRO A 172 37.11 -39.48 -5.21
N GLY A 173 38.07 -39.35 -4.28
CA GLY A 173 39.01 -40.40 -3.87
C GLY A 173 38.70 -40.91 -2.46
N THR A 174 38.69 -42.23 -2.31
CA THR A 174 38.40 -43.04 -1.11
C THR A 174 39.54 -43.08 -0.08
N GLY A 175 39.22 -43.31 1.22
CA GLY A 175 40.11 -43.26 2.42
C GLY A 175 41.26 -44.30 2.49
N ARG A 176 42.11 -44.45 3.54
CA ARG A 176 42.13 -44.24 5.02
C ARG A 176 43.62 -44.48 5.50
N PRO A 177 43.99 -44.76 6.78
CA PRO A 177 44.05 -44.01 8.07
C PRO A 177 45.49 -43.69 8.61
N GLY A 178 45.60 -42.82 9.64
CA GLY A 178 46.53 -43.04 10.79
C GLY A 178 47.46 -41.91 11.29
N ALA A 179 47.02 -41.15 12.31
CA ALA A 179 47.76 -40.56 13.48
C ALA A 179 49.01 -39.63 13.28
N PRO A 180 49.53 -38.96 14.35
CA PRO A 180 48.88 -37.95 15.20
C PRO A 180 49.67 -36.61 15.31
N SER A 181 49.00 -35.57 15.83
CA SER A 181 49.54 -34.38 16.54
C SER A 181 50.52 -33.44 15.84
N THR A 182 50.14 -32.16 15.70
CA THR A 182 50.86 -31.03 16.32
C THR A 182 50.05 -29.73 16.20
N ASP A 183 50.08 -29.02 17.32
CA ASP A 183 49.61 -27.66 17.57
C ASP A 183 49.91 -26.69 16.42
N ARG A 184 48.87 -26.06 15.85
CA ARG A 184 49.00 -24.76 15.17
C ARG A 184 47.64 -24.10 15.01
N HIS A 185 47.39 -23.14 15.89
CA HIS A 185 46.54 -21.98 15.60
C HIS A 185 46.85 -21.44 14.18
N PRO A 186 45.87 -21.34 13.26
CA PRO A 186 46.04 -20.44 12.13
C PRO A 186 45.99 -19.00 12.67
N PRO A 187 46.94 -18.11 12.31
CA PRO A 187 46.78 -16.69 12.58
C PRO A 187 45.53 -16.21 11.83
N ALA A 188 44.74 -15.38 12.51
CA ALA A 188 43.58 -14.71 11.95
C ALA A 188 43.96 -14.13 10.58
N GLY A 189 43.22 -14.53 9.55
CA GLY A 189 43.24 -13.86 8.26
C GLY A 189 42.99 -12.35 8.47
N PRO A 190 43.44 -11.49 7.54
CA PRO A 190 43.32 -10.05 7.69
C PRO A 190 41.88 -9.71 8.07
N SER A 191 41.72 -9.08 9.24
CA SER A 191 40.46 -8.49 9.68
C SER A 191 39.84 -7.75 8.50
N PRO A 192 38.54 -7.97 8.18
CA PRO A 192 37.92 -7.18 7.13
C PRO A 192 38.16 -5.71 7.44
N LEU A 193 38.68 -5.02 6.43
CA LEU A 193 38.88 -3.58 6.36
C LEU A 193 37.73 -2.86 7.10
N PRO A 194 37.97 -1.74 7.80
CA PRO A 194 36.91 -1.02 8.51
C PRO A 194 35.74 -0.82 7.57
N ASN A 195 34.66 -1.56 7.87
CA ASN A 195 33.46 -1.67 7.07
C ASN A 195 33.08 -0.24 6.66
N ALA A 196 33.07 0.08 5.36
CA ALA A 196 32.54 1.35 4.90
C ALA A 196 31.18 1.52 5.57
N GLN A 197 31.09 2.41 6.55
CA GLN A 197 29.94 2.46 7.43
C GLN A 197 28.81 3.09 6.64
N VAL A 198 28.06 2.25 5.91
CA VAL A 198 26.89 2.67 5.17
C VAL A 198 25.93 3.29 6.19
N ARG A 199 25.79 4.61 6.11
CA ARG A 199 24.87 5.37 6.96
C ARG A 199 23.48 5.11 6.44
N ARG A 200 22.60 4.66 7.33
CA ARG A 200 21.20 4.33 7.01
C ARG A 200 20.29 5.20 7.84
N TRP A 201 19.23 5.71 7.24
CA TRP A 201 18.19 6.45 7.95
C TRP A 201 16.84 6.23 7.28
N ILE A 202 15.79 6.49 8.04
CA ILE A 202 14.43 6.55 7.51
C ILE A 202 13.90 7.97 7.64
N GLU A 203 13.07 8.37 6.70
CA GLU A 203 12.37 9.65 6.72
C GLU A 203 10.88 9.38 6.96
N ILE A 204 10.33 9.94 8.03
CA ILE A 204 8.92 9.78 8.45
C ILE A 204 8.37 11.17 8.74
N ASN A 205 7.27 11.57 8.07
CA ASN A 205 6.63 12.87 8.28
C ASN A 205 7.62 14.06 8.20
N GLY A 206 8.62 13.97 7.30
CA GLY A 206 9.68 14.98 7.15
C GLY A 206 10.78 14.95 8.23
N THR A 207 10.71 14.05 9.21
CA THR A 207 11.73 13.86 10.24
C THR A 207 12.64 12.68 9.87
N ARG A 208 13.96 12.89 10.00
CA ARG A 208 14.97 11.85 9.75
C ARG A 208 15.29 11.09 11.03
N HIS A 209 15.16 9.77 11.00
CA HIS A 209 15.54 8.86 12.08
C HIS A 209 16.71 7.98 11.64
N GLN A 210 17.84 8.08 12.35
CA GLN A 210 19.03 7.32 11.99
C GLN A 210 18.92 5.85 12.44
N ILE A 211 19.28 4.92 11.55
CA ILE A 211 19.33 3.49 11.87
C ILE A 211 20.74 3.15 12.33
N SER A 212 20.94 3.17 13.65
CA SER A 212 22.24 2.83 14.27
C SER A 212 22.34 1.38 14.72
N ARG A 213 21.21 0.64 14.73
CA ARG A 213 21.10 -0.73 15.23
C ARG A 213 20.98 -1.73 14.06
N PRO A 214 21.39 -3.00 14.26
CA PRO A 214 21.25 -4.04 13.24
C PRO A 214 19.78 -4.32 12.90
N THR A 215 18.89 -4.20 13.88
CA THR A 215 17.44 -4.31 13.73
C THR A 215 16.78 -3.05 14.28
N LEU A 216 15.76 -2.56 13.57
CA LEU A 216 14.96 -1.40 13.96
C LEU A 216 13.48 -1.76 13.85
N VAL A 217 12.76 -1.74 14.97
CA VAL A 217 11.33 -2.02 15.04
C VAL A 217 10.54 -0.73 14.91
N LEU A 218 9.56 -0.71 14.01
CA LEU A 218 8.63 0.38 13.83
C LEU A 218 7.24 -0.03 14.31
N GLY A 219 6.53 0.88 14.98
CA GLY A 219 5.18 0.61 15.46
C GLY A 219 4.62 1.74 16.31
N ARG A 220 3.35 1.61 16.74
CA ARG A 220 2.70 2.64 17.58
C ARG A 220 3.00 2.56 19.07
N SER A 221 3.48 1.40 19.55
CA SER A 221 3.74 1.19 20.99
C SER A 221 5.01 1.90 21.43
N THR A 222 5.13 2.14 22.73
CA THR A 222 6.40 2.57 23.35
C THR A 222 7.49 1.49 23.28
N ASP A 223 7.12 0.26 22.95
CA ASP A 223 8.04 -0.87 22.78
C ASP A 223 8.73 -0.92 21.40
N ALA A 224 8.38 0.01 20.49
CA ALA A 224 9.03 0.13 19.19
C ALA A 224 10.22 1.09 19.26
N ASP A 225 11.27 0.83 18.46
CA ASP A 225 12.44 1.71 18.37
C ASP A 225 12.07 3.07 17.74
N VAL A 226 11.17 3.03 16.75
CA VAL A 226 10.60 4.22 16.13
C VAL A 226 9.10 4.20 16.32
N ARG A 227 8.62 5.14 17.15
CA ARG A 227 7.19 5.30 17.42
C ARG A 227 6.52 6.06 16.29
N ILE A 228 5.49 5.45 15.72
CA ILE A 228 4.66 6.05 14.69
C ILE A 228 3.28 6.29 15.30
N ASP A 229 2.90 7.57 15.39
CA ASP A 229 1.60 7.98 15.94
C ASP A 229 0.52 7.91 14.85
N ASP A 230 0.18 6.68 14.48
CA ASP A 230 -0.79 6.37 13.44
C ASP A 230 -1.69 5.23 13.92
N PRO A 231 -3.02 5.44 14.00
CA PRO A 231 -3.98 4.41 14.41
C PRO A 231 -3.91 3.13 13.56
N GLY A 232 -3.59 3.26 12.26
CA GLY A 232 -3.43 2.16 11.32
C GLY A 232 -2.09 1.41 11.46
N VAL A 233 -1.24 1.79 12.41
CA VAL A 233 0.03 1.11 12.67
C VAL A 233 -0.09 0.23 13.91
N SER A 234 0.13 -1.09 13.75
CA SER A 234 0.20 -2.02 14.88
C SER A 234 1.28 -1.66 15.91
N ARG A 235 1.14 -2.16 17.14
CA ARG A 235 2.05 -1.90 18.28
C ARG A 235 3.52 -2.15 17.93
N ARG A 236 3.78 -3.32 17.32
CA ARG A 236 5.01 -3.70 16.64
C ARG A 236 4.59 -4.08 15.23
N HIS A 237 4.81 -3.20 14.27
CA HIS A 237 4.25 -3.34 12.93
C HIS A 237 5.23 -4.07 12.03
N CYS A 238 6.44 -3.54 11.89
CA CYS A 238 7.46 -4.13 11.05
C CYS A 238 8.83 -3.91 11.65
N GLU A 239 9.80 -4.70 11.19
CA GLU A 239 11.20 -4.54 11.53
C GLU A 239 12.04 -4.36 10.26
N ILE A 240 12.98 -3.43 10.33
CA ILE A 240 14.03 -3.26 9.33
C ILE A 240 15.28 -3.91 9.88
N ARG A 241 15.78 -4.92 9.15
CA ARG A 241 17.07 -5.55 9.40
C ARG A 241 18.09 -4.96 8.44
N THR A 242 19.06 -4.26 8.99
CA THR A 242 20.19 -3.71 8.23
C THR A 242 21.17 -4.83 7.88
N GLY A 243 21.66 -4.81 6.65
CA GLY A 243 22.57 -5.82 6.12
C GLY A 243 22.91 -5.54 4.67
N THR A 244 23.48 -6.55 4.01
CA THR A 244 23.76 -6.50 2.57
C THR A 244 23.11 -7.74 1.94
N PRO A 245 21.82 -7.67 1.55
CA PRO A 245 20.98 -6.47 1.47
C PRO A 245 20.18 -6.18 2.75
N SER A 246 19.77 -4.92 2.92
CA SER A 246 18.80 -4.53 3.95
C SER A 246 17.42 -5.12 3.62
N THR A 247 16.69 -5.57 4.64
CA THR A 247 15.35 -6.14 4.45
C THR A 247 14.37 -5.59 5.46
N ILE A 248 13.11 -5.50 5.06
CA ILE A 248 11.99 -5.25 5.96
C ILE A 248 11.15 -6.51 6.09
N GLN A 249 10.64 -6.75 7.30
CA GLN A 249 9.75 -7.85 7.62
C GLN A 249 8.56 -7.33 8.42
N ASP A 250 7.38 -7.77 8.02
CA ASP A 250 6.15 -7.58 8.78
C ASP A 250 6.14 -8.49 10.03
N LEU A 251 5.73 -7.93 11.17
CA LEU A 251 5.70 -8.64 12.46
C LEU A 251 4.31 -9.18 12.82
N GLY A 252 3.49 -9.49 11.81
CA GLY A 252 2.07 -9.77 12.00
C GLY A 252 1.30 -8.49 12.22
N SER A 253 1.63 -7.43 11.45
CA SER A 253 0.84 -6.22 11.47
C SER A 253 -0.52 -6.47 10.85
N THR A 254 -1.48 -5.65 11.26
CA THR A 254 -2.88 -5.85 10.89
C THR A 254 -3.19 -5.35 9.49
N ASN A 255 -2.49 -4.32 9.04
CA ASN A 255 -2.66 -3.74 7.70
C ASN A 255 -1.60 -4.24 6.69
N GLY A 256 -0.63 -5.01 7.16
CA GLY A 256 0.56 -5.39 6.39
C GLY A 256 1.45 -4.19 6.06
N ILE A 257 2.54 -4.47 5.35
CA ILE A 257 3.43 -3.43 4.81
C ILE A 257 3.29 -3.34 3.29
N VAL A 258 3.35 -2.11 2.77
CA VAL A 258 3.48 -1.88 1.33
C VAL A 258 4.88 -1.38 1.04
N VAL A 259 5.60 -2.02 0.14
CA VAL A 259 6.96 -1.62 -0.25
C VAL A 259 6.97 -1.35 -1.74
N ASP A 260 7.36 -0.14 -2.13
CA ASP A 260 7.40 0.33 -3.52
C ASP A 260 6.09 0.08 -4.29
N GLY A 261 4.95 0.23 -3.57
CA GLY A 261 3.60 0.04 -4.10
C GLY A 261 3.09 -1.41 -4.10
N GLN A 262 3.85 -2.38 -3.57
CA GLN A 262 3.45 -3.78 -3.47
C GLN A 262 3.21 -4.20 -2.02
N HIS A 263 2.04 -4.77 -1.71
CA HIS A 263 1.77 -5.37 -0.41
C HIS A 263 2.60 -6.64 -0.25
N THR A 264 3.36 -6.73 0.84
CA THR A 264 4.25 -7.86 1.11
C THR A 264 4.41 -8.08 2.61
N THR A 265 4.86 -9.26 3.01
CA THR A 265 5.28 -9.55 4.38
C THR A 265 6.79 -9.45 4.56
N ARG A 266 7.56 -9.47 3.45
CA ARG A 266 9.01 -9.32 3.45
C ARG A 266 9.48 -8.73 2.13
N ALA A 267 10.36 -7.73 2.21
CA ALA A 267 10.98 -7.15 1.02
C ALA A 267 12.43 -6.75 1.27
N THR A 268 13.18 -6.64 0.17
CA THR A 268 14.51 -6.06 0.17
C THR A 268 14.41 -4.55 0.00
N LEU A 269 15.09 -3.80 0.86
CA LEU A 269 15.12 -2.34 0.81
C LEU A 269 16.36 -1.85 0.06
N ARG A 270 16.16 -0.82 -0.77
CA ARG A 270 17.21 -0.08 -1.48
C ARG A 270 17.12 1.39 -1.12
N ASP A 271 18.15 2.17 -1.43
CA ASP A 271 18.08 3.62 -1.27
C ASP A 271 16.87 4.17 -2.04
N GLY A 272 16.03 4.94 -1.35
CA GLY A 272 14.80 5.49 -1.89
C GLY A 272 13.57 4.58 -1.80
N SER A 273 13.69 3.35 -1.30
CA SER A 273 12.53 2.46 -1.14
C SER A 273 11.46 3.11 -0.26
N ARG A 274 10.23 3.12 -0.76
CA ARG A 274 9.06 3.71 -0.08
C ARG A 274 8.28 2.61 0.62
N ILE A 275 8.18 2.71 1.94
CA ILE A 275 7.45 1.78 2.79
C ILE A 275 6.20 2.51 3.30
N VAL A 276 5.03 1.91 3.15
CA VAL A 276 3.78 2.43 3.74
C VAL A 276 3.32 1.46 4.83
N VAL A 277 3.05 2.02 6.00
CA VAL A 277 2.50 1.31 7.17
C VAL A 277 1.32 2.12 7.71
N GLY A 278 0.14 1.50 7.78
CA GLY A 278 -1.10 2.25 8.06
C GLY A 278 -1.31 3.38 7.06
N SER A 279 -1.43 4.63 7.54
CA SER A 279 -1.48 5.83 6.68
C SER A 279 -0.14 6.58 6.58
N THR A 280 0.93 6.03 7.17
CA THR A 280 2.24 6.68 7.25
C THR A 280 3.15 6.19 6.13
N THR A 281 3.69 7.14 5.35
CA THR A 281 4.76 6.88 4.37
C THR A 281 6.13 7.05 5.02
N ILE A 282 7.02 6.09 4.78
CA ILE A 282 8.39 6.03 5.26
C ILE A 282 9.30 5.86 4.05
N VAL A 283 10.37 6.66 3.95
CA VAL A 283 11.38 6.50 2.90
C VAL A 283 12.65 5.96 3.51
N TYR A 284 13.12 4.82 3.03
CA TYR A 284 14.40 4.25 3.43
C TYR A 284 15.54 4.89 2.63
N ARG A 285 16.59 5.31 3.32
CA ARG A 285 17.77 5.91 2.72
C ARG A 285 19.04 5.23 3.21
N GLN A 286 19.99 5.06 2.30
CA GLN A 286 21.33 4.56 2.61
C GLN A 286 22.35 5.31 1.77
N ALA A 287 23.45 5.72 2.41
CA ALA A 287 24.59 6.33 1.74
C ALA A 287 25.87 5.61 2.16
N GLU A 288 26.72 5.30 1.20
CA GLU A 288 28.11 4.91 1.48
C GLU A 288 28.83 6.14 2.05
N GLY A 289 29.53 5.92 3.16
CA GLY A 289 30.27 6.94 3.90
C GLY A 289 31.72 7.02 3.48
#